data_AF-A0A0K1F8A9-F1
#
_entry.id   AF-A0A0K1F8A9-F1
#
_cell.length_a   1.000
_cell.length_b   1.000
_cell.length_c   1.000
_cell.angle_alpha   90.00
_cell.angle_beta   90.00
_cell.angle_gamma   90.00
#
_symmetry.space_group_name_H-M   'P 1'
#
loop_
_entity.id
_entity.type
_entity.pdbx_description
1 polymer ?
#
loop_
_entity_poly.entity_id
_entity_poly.type
_entity_poly.pdbx_seq_one_letter_code
_entity_poly.pdbx_strand_id
1 'polypeptide(L)' 'MPTLQYGPGDVRLAHSPRESVDLGGFVVVTRVPCVLAVRRPPDPLDRAETVRIPGGVPPGARTA' A
#
# COMPACT_ATOMS: atom_id res chain seq x y z
N MET A 1 8.03 6.89 5.16
CA MET A 1 8.26 5.91 4.08
C MET A 1 6.92 5.60 3.44
N PRO A 2 6.74 5.76 2.13
CA PRO A 2 5.49 5.38 1.47
C PRO A 2 5.28 3.86 1.54
N THR A 3 4.08 3.43 1.90
CA THR A 3 3.74 2.01 2.05
C THR A 3 2.39 1.70 1.40
N LEU A 4 2.25 0.49 0.85
CA LEU A 4 1.02 -0.03 0.27
C LEU A 4 0.63 -1.30 1.01
N GLN A 5 -0.62 -1.36 1.47
CA GLN A 5 -1.21 -2.59 1.97
C GLN A 5 -1.95 -3.28 0.83
N TYR A 6 -1.41 -4.41 0.39
CA TYR A 6 -1.99 -5.20 -0.69
C TYR A 6 -1.69 -6.66 -0.43
N GLY A 7 -2.73 -7.48 -0.30
CA GLY A 7 -2.61 -8.88 0.05
C GLY A 7 -3.92 -9.63 -0.18
N PRO A 8 -3.87 -10.96 -0.28
CA PRO A 8 -5.06 -11.78 -0.47
C PRO A 8 -5.83 -11.92 0.85
N GLY A 9 -7.10 -12.34 0.74
CA GLY A 9 -7.98 -12.57 1.88
C GLY A 9 -9.18 -11.65 1.90
N ASP A 10 -10.25 -12.11 2.56
CA ASP A 10 -11.40 -11.29 2.88
C ASP A 10 -11.25 -10.74 4.30
N VAL A 11 -11.13 -9.42 4.43
CA VAL A 11 -10.98 -8.75 5.73
C VAL A 11 -12.18 -8.97 6.66
N ARG A 12 -13.35 -9.33 6.12
CA ARG A 12 -14.52 -9.68 6.93
C ARG A 12 -14.35 -11.00 7.68
N LEU A 13 -13.45 -11.86 7.22
CA LEU A 13 -13.12 -13.13 7.88
C LEU A 13 -11.95 -12.98 8.86
N ALA A 14 -11.29 -11.81 8.90
CA ALA A 14 -10.19 -11.58 9.82
C ALA A 14 -10.66 -11.76 11.27
N HIS A 15 -9.86 -12.48 12.06
CA HIS A 15 -10.13 -12.76 13.47
C HIS A 15 -11.41 -13.61 13.71
N SER A 16 -11.92 -14.27 12.67
CA SER A 16 -13.02 -15.23 12.78
C SER A 16 -12.50 -16.63 13.12
N PRO A 17 -13.28 -17.46 13.85
CA PRO A 17 -12.95 -18.88 14.04
C PRO A 17 -12.79 -19.69 12.74
N ARG A 18 -13.30 -19.17 11.61
CA ARG A 18 -13.17 -19.77 10.28
C ARG A 18 -12.40 -18.86 9.31
N GLU A 19 -11.39 -18.17 9.80
CA GLU A 19 -10.48 -17.40 8.95
C GLU A 19 -9.91 -18.28 7.83
N SER A 20 -10.10 -17.85 6.60
CA SER A 20 -9.76 -18.62 5.40
C SER A 20 -9.54 -17.69 4.22
N VAL A 21 -8.84 -18.21 3.22
CA VAL A 21 -8.50 -17.51 1.99
C VAL A 21 -8.71 -18.44 0.79
N ASP A 22 -9.20 -17.90 -0.31
CA ASP A 22 -9.26 -18.62 -1.59
C ASP A 22 -7.85 -18.75 -2.18
N LEU A 23 -7.44 -19.99 -2.51
CA LEU A 23 -6.11 -20.27 -3.05
C LEU A 23 -5.94 -19.71 -4.47
N GLY A 24 -7.02 -19.68 -5.27
CA GLY A 24 -6.98 -19.07 -6.60
C GLY A 24 -6.66 -17.57 -6.52
N GLY A 25 -7.41 -16.85 -5.69
CA GLY A 25 -7.20 -15.44 -5.36
C GLY A 25 -5.82 -15.18 -4.75
N PHE A 26 -5.34 -16.06 -3.87
CA PHE A 26 -3.99 -15.96 -3.30
C PHE A 26 -2.92 -15.92 -4.39
N VAL A 27 -2.95 -16.86 -5.35
CA VAL A 27 -1.97 -16.93 -6.45
C VAL A 27 -2.07 -15.70 -7.35
N VAL A 28 -3.28 -15.26 -7.68
CA VAL A 28 -3.51 -14.08 -8.52
C VAL A 28 -2.96 -12.82 -7.87
N VAL A 29 -3.30 -12.58 -6.60
CA VAL A 29 -2.89 -11.37 -5.86
C VAL A 29 -1.38 -11.38 -5.64
N THR A 30 -0.76 -12.52 -5.32
CA THR A 30 0.69 -12.64 -5.07
C THR A 30 1.56 -12.28 -6.29
N ARG A 31 1.04 -12.42 -7.51
CA ARG A 31 1.79 -12.05 -8.73
C ARG A 31 2.19 -10.59 -8.77
N VAL A 32 1.31 -9.68 -8.31
CA VAL A 32 1.57 -8.24 -8.33
C VAL A 32 2.76 -7.85 -7.44
N PRO A 33 2.80 -8.17 -6.12
CA PRO A 33 3.94 -7.86 -5.29
C PRO A 33 5.21 -8.62 -5.75
N CYS A 34 5.10 -9.82 -6.33
CA CYS A 34 6.25 -10.47 -6.96
C CYS A 34 6.84 -9.63 -8.10
N VAL A 35 6.00 -9.14 -9.03
CA VAL A 35 6.46 -8.27 -10.12
C VAL A 35 7.04 -6.97 -9.57
N LEU A 36 6.41 -6.34 -8.57
CA LEU A 36 6.92 -5.11 -7.96
C LEU A 36 8.27 -5.31 -7.26
N ALA A 37 8.43 -6.42 -6.54
CA ALA A 37 9.69 -6.76 -5.87
C ALA A 37 10.82 -7.00 -6.88
N VAL A 38 10.54 -7.70 -7.98
CA VAL A 38 11.52 -7.96 -9.04
C VAL A 38 11.85 -6.69 -9.83
N ARG A 39 10.83 -5.88 -10.15
CA ARG A 39 11.00 -4.68 -10.98
C ARG A 39 11.57 -3.48 -10.24
N ARG A 40 11.83 -3.59 -8.92
CA ARG A 40 12.25 -2.53 -7.99
C ARG A 40 11.66 -1.17 -8.37
N PRO A 41 10.57 -0.72 -7.72
CA PRO A 41 9.98 0.56 -8.08
C PRO A 41 11.06 1.66 -8.08
N PRO A 42 11.02 2.59 -9.05
CA PRO A 42 11.97 3.70 -9.11
C PRO A 42 12.00 4.42 -7.76
N ASP A 43 13.15 5.00 -7.42
CA ASP A 43 13.36 5.64 -6.13
C ASP A 43 12.17 6.59 -5.82
N PRO A 44 11.47 6.41 -4.69
CA PRO A 44 10.29 7.20 -4.38
C PRO A 44 10.61 8.69 -4.21
N LEU A 45 11.88 9.07 -4.04
CA LEU A 45 12.33 10.47 -4.02
C LEU A 45 12.40 11.07 -5.44
N ASP A 46 12.47 10.25 -6.49
CA ASP A 46 12.56 10.70 -7.89
C ASP A 46 11.19 11.17 -8.44
N ARG A 47 10.08 10.84 -7.75
CA ARG A 47 8.71 11.18 -8.16
C ARG A 47 7.86 11.81 -7.07
N ALA A 48 8.47 12.35 -6.02
CA ALA A 48 7.77 13.14 -5.02
C ALA A 48 7.34 14.51 -5.59
N GLU A 49 6.55 14.53 -6.66
CA GLU A 49 5.67 15.65 -6.92
C GLU A 49 4.61 15.63 -5.82
N THR A 50 4.84 16.49 -4.83
CA THR A 50 4.02 16.63 -3.64
C THR A 50 2.57 16.85 -4.06
N VAL A 51 1.72 15.83 -3.93
CA VAL A 51 0.26 16.01 -4.02
C VAL A 51 -0.14 16.93 -2.86
N ARG A 52 -0.34 18.21 -3.20
CA ARG A 52 -0.90 19.21 -2.27
C ARG A 52 -2.35 18.85 -2.03
N ILE A 53 -2.64 18.24 -0.88
CA ILE A 53 -4.01 18.14 -0.36
C ILE A 53 -4.53 19.59 -0.18
N PRO A 54 -5.62 19.99 -0.84
CA PRO A 54 -6.19 21.33 -0.64
C PRO A 54 -6.51 21.54 0.84
N GLY A 55 -5.89 22.56 1.46
CA GLY A 55 -6.04 22.85 2.89
C GLY A 55 -4.94 22.31 3.81
N GLY A 56 -3.92 21.61 3.29
CA GLY A 56 -2.78 21.16 4.08
C GLY A 56 -1.86 22.31 4.50
N VAL A 57 -1.67 22.49 5.81
CA VAL A 57 -0.64 23.37 6.37
C VAL A 57 0.73 22.83 5.95
N PRO A 58 1.61 23.64 5.34
CA PRO A 58 2.91 23.15 4.91
C PRO A 58 3.74 22.70 6.13
N PRO A 59 4.50 21.59 6.00
CA PRO A 59 5.40 21.15 7.06
C PRO A 59 6.43 22.26 7.32
N GLY A 60 6.39 22.87 8.50
CA GLY A 60 7.27 23.97 8.90
C GLY A 60 6.56 25.28 9.24
N ALA A 61 5.26 25.42 8.96
CA ALA A 61 4.46 26.53 9.48
C ALA A 61 4.18 26.32 10.99
N ARG A 62 5.18 26.58 11.83
CA ARG A 62 4.93 26.84 13.25
C ARG A 62 4.32 28.24 13.34
N THR A 63 3.13 28.31 13.91
CA THR A 63 2.51 29.56 14.37
C THR A 63 3.51 30.31 15.24
N ALA A 64 3.85 31.54 14.83
CA ALA A 64 4.55 32.51 15.66
C ALA A 64 3.63 33.02 16.77
#